data_AF-A0A257H0V2-F1
#
_entry.id   AF-A0A257H0V2-F1
#
_cell.length_a   1.000
_cell.length_b   1.000
_cell.length_c   1.000
_cell.angle_alpha   90.00
_cell.angle_beta   90.00
_cell.angle_gamma   90.00
#
_symmetry.space_group_name_H-M   'P 1'
#
loop_
_entity.id
_entity.type
_entity.pdbx_description
1 polymer ?
#
loop_
_entity_poly.entity_id
_entity_poly.type
_entity_poly.pdbx_seq_one_letter_code
_entity_poly.pdbx_strand_id
1 'polypeptide(L)'
;MEDSLAPLVWLAVELLLLYTGKVVVSALSFGRWRGEKIDQKEGRIYSAAGSLSFIRDGQRVITVNGLLFAGIGFYLALVALLIFSVR
;
A
#
# COMPACT_ATOMS: atom_id res chain seq x y z
N MET A 1 7.01 -28.83 -1.40
CA MET A 1 5.59 -28.51 -1.69
C MET A 1 5.14 -27.20 -1.04
N GLU A 2 5.88 -26.65 -0.08
CA GLU A 2 5.62 -25.30 0.48
C GLU A 2 6.02 -24.17 -0.49
N ASP A 3 6.86 -24.45 -1.49
CA ASP A 3 7.35 -23.47 -2.48
C ASP A 3 6.34 -23.11 -3.59
N SER A 4 5.23 -23.84 -3.75
CA SER A 4 4.33 -23.63 -4.89
C SER A 4 3.29 -22.53 -4.66
N LEU A 5 2.92 -22.25 -3.40
CA LEU A 5 1.89 -21.27 -3.05
C LEU A 5 2.45 -19.91 -2.65
N ALA A 6 3.68 -19.85 -2.14
CA ALA A 6 4.35 -18.60 -1.78
C ALA A 6 4.30 -17.51 -2.88
N PRO A 7 4.58 -17.79 -4.17
CA PRO A 7 4.50 -16.76 -5.21
C PRO A 7 3.06 -16.31 -5.48
N LEU A 8 2.08 -17.22 -5.39
CA LEU A 8 0.67 -16.91 -5.54
C LEU A 8 0.16 -16.00 -4.40
N VAL A 9 0.55 -16.31 -3.16
CA VAL A 9 0.21 -15.48 -1.99
C VAL A 9 0.87 -14.12 -2.10
N TRP A 10 2.14 -14.07 -2.50
CA TRP A 10 2.85 -12.80 -2.70
C TRP A 10 2.18 -11.94 -3.78
N LEU A 11 1.81 -12.54 -4.91
CA LEU A 11 1.11 -11.86 -5.99
C LEU A 11 -0.27 -11.36 -5.54
N ALA A 12 -0.99 -12.12 -4.73
CA ALA A 12 -2.24 -11.68 -4.12
C ALA A 12 -2.04 -10.49 -3.18
N VAL A 13 -0.99 -10.49 -2.34
CA VAL A 13 -0.65 -9.35 -1.47
C VAL A 13 -0.31 -8.12 -2.31
N GLU A 14 0.46 -8.28 -3.37
CA GLU A 14 0.87 -7.18 -4.25
C GLU A 14 -0.32 -6.58 -5.00
N LEU A 15 -1.18 -7.42 -5.58
CA LEU A 15 -2.36 -6.97 -6.30
C LEU A 15 -3.47 -6.45 -5.38
N LEU A 16 -3.74 -7.11 -4.27
CA LEU A 16 -4.87 -6.73 -3.41
C LEU A 16 -4.51 -5.63 -2.43
N LEU A 17 -3.36 -5.72 -1.75
CA LEU A 17 -3.05 -4.76 -0.69
C LEU A 17 -2.25 -3.57 -1.23
N LEU A 18 -1.17 -3.81 -1.97
CA LEU A 18 -0.31 -2.72 -2.44
C LEU A 18 -1.00 -1.87 -3.51
N TYR A 19 -1.67 -2.50 -4.49
CA TYR A 19 -2.39 -1.75 -5.50
C TYR A 19 -3.59 -0.98 -4.92
N THR A 20 -4.39 -1.60 -4.05
CA THR A 20 -5.47 -0.90 -3.35
C THR A 20 -4.93 0.25 -2.52
N GLY A 21 -3.83 0.06 -1.79
CA GLY A 21 -3.16 1.13 -1.08
C GLY A 21 -2.74 2.29 -1.99
N LYS A 22 -2.23 2.00 -3.20
CA LYS A 22 -1.89 3.02 -4.20
C LYS A 22 -3.12 3.80 -4.66
N VAL A 23 -4.21 3.10 -4.96
CA VAL A 23 -5.46 3.72 -5.40
C VAL A 23 -6.03 4.60 -4.28
N VAL A 24 -6.07 4.11 -3.05
CA VAL A 24 -6.56 4.84 -1.88
C VAL A 24 -5.73 6.09 -1.63
N VAL A 25 -4.40 5.97 -1.60
CA VAL A 25 -3.50 7.12 -1.44
C VAL A 25 -3.67 8.12 -2.57
N SER A 26 -3.77 7.66 -3.81
CA SER A 26 -3.97 8.54 -4.96
C SER A 26 -5.32 9.27 -4.86
N ALA A 27 -6.40 8.56 -4.54
CA ALA A 27 -7.72 9.14 -4.39
C ALA A 27 -7.79 10.16 -3.24
N LEU A 28 -7.31 9.79 -2.05
CA LEU A 28 -7.32 10.67 -0.86
C LEU A 28 -6.40 11.88 -1.00
N SER A 29 -5.32 11.75 -1.78
CA SER A 29 -4.40 12.87 -2.03
C SER A 29 -4.76 13.69 -3.27
N PHE A 30 -5.86 13.39 -3.96
CA PHE A 30 -6.21 13.97 -5.27
C PHE A 30 -5.05 13.88 -6.28
N GLY A 31 -4.36 12.75 -6.30
CA GLY A 31 -3.20 12.49 -7.17
C GLY A 31 -1.92 13.22 -6.76
N ARG A 32 -1.90 13.94 -5.64
CA ARG A 32 -0.69 14.67 -5.18
C ARG A 32 0.38 13.72 -4.64
N TRP A 33 -0.02 12.59 -4.07
CA TRP A 33 0.91 11.60 -3.51
C TRP A 33 1.08 10.43 -4.45
N ARG A 34 2.31 9.91 -4.51
CA ARG A 34 2.66 8.77 -5.35
C ARG A 34 2.96 7.56 -4.48
N GLY A 35 2.55 6.37 -4.91
CA GLY A 35 3.07 5.13 -4.32
C GLY A 35 4.50 4.84 -4.79
N GLU A 36 5.29 4.23 -3.92
CA GLU A 36 6.61 3.73 -4.26
C GLU A 36 6.55 2.73 -5.44
N LYS A 37 7.55 2.81 -6.32
CA LYS A 37 7.78 1.80 -7.36
C LYS A 37 8.44 0.59 -6.71
N ILE A 38 7.72 -0.54 -6.70
CA ILE A 38 8.14 -1.80 -6.06
C ILE A 38 9.48 -2.28 -6.62
N ASP A 39 9.71 -2.06 -7.92
CA ASP A 39 10.92 -2.47 -8.65
C ASP A 39 12.19 -1.71 -8.23
N GLN A 40 12.08 -0.46 -7.77
CA GLN A 40 13.24 0.41 -7.55
C GLN A 40 13.69 0.53 -6.08
N LYS A 41 12.96 -0.07 -5.13
CA LYS A 41 13.26 -0.02 -3.69
C LYS A 41 13.59 1.40 -3.19
N GLU A 42 12.90 2.42 -3.71
CA GLU A 42 13.19 3.84 -3.45
C GLU A 42 13.15 4.15 -1.95
N GLY A 43 12.26 3.52 -1.20
CA GLY A 43 12.13 3.68 0.24
C GLY A 43 13.36 3.17 1.00
N ARG A 44 14.06 2.16 0.49
CA ARG A 44 15.30 1.68 1.11
C ARG A 44 16.49 2.61 0.89
N ILE A 45 16.43 3.43 -0.18
CA ILE A 45 17.52 4.32 -0.59
C ILE A 45 17.32 5.73 -0.02
N TYR A 46 16.08 6.23 -0.05
CA TYR A 46 15.77 7.64 0.22
C TYR A 46 14.96 7.87 1.50
N SER A 47 14.54 6.81 2.18
CA SER A 47 13.69 6.93 3.37
C SER A 47 14.39 6.37 4.62
N ALA A 48 14.05 6.94 5.78
CA ALA A 48 14.48 6.38 7.05
C ALA A 48 13.90 4.97 7.22
N ALA A 49 14.67 4.07 7.83
CA ALA A 49 14.23 2.70 8.08
C ALA A 49 12.88 2.70 8.81
N GLY A 50 11.90 1.98 8.25
CA GLY A 50 10.55 1.90 8.81
C GLY A 50 9.62 3.08 8.48
N SER A 51 10.06 4.08 7.70
CA SER A 51 9.17 5.18 7.32
C SER A 51 8.05 4.72 6.39
N LEU A 52 6.86 5.28 6.59
CA LEU A 52 5.67 4.99 5.76
C LEU A 52 5.54 5.95 4.58
N SER A 53 6.23 7.09 4.64
CA SER A 53 6.28 8.06 3.55
C SER A 53 7.55 8.90 3.65
N PHE A 54 8.00 9.40 2.50
CA PHE A 54 9.10 10.35 2.40
C PHE A 54 8.79 11.38 1.31
N ILE A 55 9.56 12.47 1.26
CA ILE A 55 9.44 13.48 0.20
C ILE A 55 10.63 13.27 -0.74
N ARG A 56 10.34 13.20 -2.04
CA ARG A 56 11.35 13.13 -3.09
C ARG A 56 10.92 14.04 -4.25
N ASP A 57 11.85 14.87 -4.72
CA ASP A 57 11.64 15.78 -5.84
C ASP A 57 10.37 16.67 -5.67
N GLY A 58 10.09 17.11 -4.44
CA GLY A 58 8.92 17.92 -4.09
C GLY A 58 7.59 17.16 -4.02
N GLN A 59 7.58 15.85 -4.31
CA GLN A 59 6.40 14.99 -4.22
C GLN A 59 6.48 14.06 -3.01
N ARG A 60 5.35 13.85 -2.33
CA ARG A 60 5.27 12.83 -1.26
C ARG A 60 5.14 11.44 -1.88
N VAL A 61 6.06 10.56 -1.51
CA VAL A 61 6.09 9.16 -1.90
C VAL A 61 5.73 8.30 -0.70
N ILE A 62 4.73 7.45 -0.85
CA ILE A 62 4.31 6.47 0.17
C ILE A 62 5.08 5.18 -0.06
N THR A 63 5.77 4.69 0.96
CA THR A 63 6.61 3.48 0.86
C THR A 63 5.77 2.22 0.66
N VAL A 64 6.40 1.11 0.25
CA VAL A 64 5.71 -0.20 0.16
C VAL A 64 4.99 -0.55 1.47
N ASN A 65 5.63 -0.31 2.62
CA ASN A 65 5.01 -0.52 3.93
C ASN A 65 3.82 0.41 4.14
N GLY A 66 3.94 1.70 3.78
CA GLY A 66 2.83 2.66 3.87
C GLY A 66 1.63 2.27 3.00
N LEU A 67 1.89 1.77 1.80
CA LEU A 67 0.86 1.26 0.88
C LEU A 67 0.18 0.00 1.43
N LEU A 68 0.95 -0.90 2.05
CA LEU A 68 0.42 -2.10 2.70
C LEU A 68 -0.52 -1.74 3.85
N PHE A 69 -0.13 -0.79 4.72
CA PHE A 69 -1.00 -0.29 5.78
C PHE A 69 -2.25 0.41 5.23
N ALA A 70 -2.11 1.21 4.16
CA ALA A 70 -3.26 1.86 3.52
C ALA A 70 -4.25 0.83 2.94
N GLY A 71 -3.74 -0.22 2.28
CA GLY A 71 -4.56 -1.32 1.76
C GLY A 71 -5.28 -2.09 2.86
N ILE A 72 -4.56 -2.48 3.91
CA ILE A 72 -5.16 -3.15 5.09
C ILE A 72 -6.23 -2.26 5.73
N GLY A 73 -5.92 -0.98 5.95
CA GLY A 73 -6.85 -0.01 6.53
C GLY A 73 -8.13 0.14 5.72
N PHE A 74 -8.03 0.15 4.39
CA PHE A 74 -9.19 0.16 3.51
C PHE A 74 -10.08 -1.07 3.71
N TYR A 75 -9.51 -2.28 3.71
CA TYR A 75 -10.30 -3.50 3.89
C TYR A 75 -10.91 -3.60 5.29
N LEU A 76 -10.19 -3.16 6.34
CA LEU A 76 -10.75 -3.08 7.69
C LEU A 76 -11.93 -2.10 7.76
N ALA A 77 -11.78 -0.92 7.14
CA ALA A 77 -12.86 0.07 7.07
C ALA A 77 -14.06 -0.45 6.26
N LEU A 78 -13.82 -1.14 5.14
CA LEU A 78 -14.86 -1.76 4.33
C LEU A 78 -15.63 -2.83 5.11
N VAL A 79 -14.92 -3.73 5.80
CA VAL A 79 -15.54 -4.77 6.65
C VAL A 79 -16.37 -4.14 7.76
N ALA A 80 -15.83 -3.12 8.44
CA ALA A 80 -16.57 -2.39 9.46
C ALA A 80 -17.85 -1.77 8.89
N LEU A 81 -17.75 -1.04 7.76
CA LEU A 81 -18.90 -0.45 7.07
C LEU A 81 -19.96 -1.49 6.73
N LEU A 82 -19.57 -2.65 6.19
CA LEU A 82 -20.49 -3.73 5.86
C LEU A 82 -21.21 -4.25 7.11
N ILE A 83 -20.47 -4.52 8.19
CA ILE A 83 -21.06 -4.98 9.46
C ILE A 83 -22.04 -3.96 10.03
N PHE A 84 -21.69 -2.67 10.00
CA PHE A 84 -22.57 -1.60 10.50
C PHE A 84 -23.76 -1.32 9.58
N SER A 85 -23.62 -1.49 8.27
CA SER A 85 -24.71 -1.25 7.30
C SER A 85 -25.79 -2.33 7.29
N VAL A 86 -25.47 -3.53 7.77
CA VAL A 86 -26.38 -4.68 7.82
C VAL A 86 -27.15 -4.74 9.15
N ARG A 87 -26.84 -3.83 10.10
CA ARG A 87 -27.42 -3.79 11.44
C ARG A 87 -28.52 -2.74 11.55
#